data_AF-A0A8J3BYM8-F1
#
_entry.id   AF-A0A8J3BYM8-F1
#
_cell.length_a   1.000
_cell.length_b   1.000
_cell.length_c   1.000
_cell.angle_alpha   90.00
_cell.angle_beta   90.00
_cell.angle_gamma   90.00
#
_symmetry.space_group_name_H-M   'P 1'
#
loop_
_entity.id
_entity.type
_entity.pdbx_description
1 polymer ?
#
loop_
_entity_poly.entity_id
_entity_poly.type
_entity_poly.pdbx_seq_one_letter_code
_entity_poly.pdbx_strand_id
1 'polypeptide(L)'
;MFENLNWWEIGALLMLALMIFGERLPKVIGDGMRMLRGLRAMAQNATADLSRELGTDIQLQDLHPKAFIRKHLLSEEDEAAIRKPLQGLFDDVKQDLNGVRSELNDVATAADPKSWRAEAASESSASAAVSGGPAKTAGESPAKPSTPAYDLDAT
;
A
#
# COMPACT_ATOMS: atom_id res chain seq x y z
N MET A 1 5.45 -9.77 10.24
CA MET A 1 4.20 -9.16 10.74
C MET A 1 3.65 -9.93 11.95
N PHE A 2 3.56 -11.26 11.90
CA PHE A 2 3.14 -12.08 13.05
C PHE A 2 4.13 -12.09 14.24
N GLU A 3 5.39 -11.69 14.02
CA GLU A 3 6.42 -11.58 15.07
C GLU A 3 6.16 -10.43 16.07
N ASN A 4 5.31 -9.46 15.71
CA ASN A 4 4.91 -8.37 16.61
C ASN A 4 3.69 -8.74 17.49
N LEU A 5 3.23 -9.99 17.43
CA LEU A 5 1.98 -10.41 18.07
C LEU A 5 2.23 -10.79 19.55
N ASN A 6 1.64 -10.04 20.45
CA ASN A 6 1.76 -10.25 21.89
C ASN A 6 0.81 -11.36 22.37
N TRP A 7 1.10 -11.99 23.53
CA TRP A 7 0.22 -13.03 24.08
C TRP A 7 -1.22 -12.55 24.33
N TRP A 8 -1.41 -11.28 24.69
CA TRP A 8 -2.74 -10.71 24.90
C TRP A 8 -3.53 -10.54 23.58
N GLU A 9 -2.84 -10.23 22.48
CA GLU A 9 -3.45 -10.12 21.14
C GLU A 9 -3.85 -11.49 20.61
N ILE A 10 -3.05 -12.51 20.91
CA ILE A 10 -3.39 -13.90 20.62
C ILE A 10 -4.65 -14.31 21.38
N GLY A 11 -4.78 -13.91 22.65
CA GLY A 11 -6.02 -14.08 23.42
C GLY A 11 -7.22 -13.36 22.78
N ALA A 12 -7.05 -12.12 22.32
CA ALA A 12 -8.09 -11.36 21.65
C ALA A 12 -8.53 -12.01 20.31
N LEU A 13 -7.59 -12.49 19.50
CA LEU A 13 -7.88 -13.22 18.27
C LEU A 13 -8.59 -14.54 18.53
N LEU A 14 -8.22 -15.24 19.60
CA LEU A 14 -8.86 -16.49 20.00
C LEU A 14 -10.31 -16.21 20.43
N MET A 15 -10.55 -15.16 21.21
CA MET A 15 -11.90 -14.71 21.57
C MET A 15 -12.72 -14.32 20.33
N LEU A 16 -12.14 -13.60 19.37
CA LEU A 16 -12.79 -13.24 18.11
C LEU A 16 -13.11 -14.48 17.26
N ALA A 17 -12.20 -15.44 17.19
CA ALA A 17 -12.42 -16.69 16.48
C ALA A 17 -13.57 -17.48 17.11
N LEU A 18 -13.65 -17.55 18.44
CA LEU A 18 -14.81 -18.14 19.13
C LEU A 18 -16.09 -17.36 18.88
N MET A 19 -16.06 -16.03 18.77
CA MET A 19 -17.25 -15.23 18.44
C MET A 19 -17.77 -15.53 17.04
N ILE A 20 -16.86 -15.61 16.05
CA ILE A 20 -17.22 -15.81 14.64
C ILE A 20 -17.64 -17.25 14.37
N PHE A 21 -16.84 -18.22 14.83
CA PHE A 21 -17.02 -19.63 14.52
C PHE A 21 -17.82 -20.38 15.60
N GLY A 22 -17.81 -19.91 16.84
CA GLY A 22 -18.47 -20.55 17.97
C GLY A 22 -18.05 -22.00 18.16
N GLU A 23 -19.04 -22.87 18.31
CA GLU A 23 -18.91 -24.32 18.44
C GLU A 23 -18.35 -25.01 17.19
N ARG A 24 -18.26 -24.33 16.04
CA ARG A 24 -17.78 -24.90 14.78
C ARG A 24 -16.26 -24.81 14.63
N LEU A 25 -15.58 -24.04 15.48
CA LEU A 25 -14.14 -23.84 15.41
C LEU A 25 -13.35 -25.16 15.37
N PRO A 26 -13.65 -26.19 16.19
CA PRO A 26 -12.95 -27.48 16.12
C PRO A 26 -13.17 -28.21 14.78
N LYS A 27 -14.37 -28.08 14.19
CA LYS A 27 -14.69 -28.66 12.88
C LYS A 27 -13.90 -27.95 11.77
N VAL A 28 -13.86 -26.62 11.79
CA VAL A 28 -13.12 -25.80 10.79
C VAL A 28 -11.61 -26.09 10.85
N ILE A 29 -11.04 -26.21 12.05
CA ILE A 29 -9.64 -26.63 12.21
C ILE A 29 -9.44 -28.03 11.61
N GLY A 30 -10.33 -28.98 11.92
CA GLY A 30 -10.26 -30.34 11.38
C GLY A 30 -10.30 -30.38 9.85
N ASP A 31 -11.18 -29.61 9.24
CA ASP A 31 -11.31 -29.53 7.78
C ASP A 31 -10.12 -28.84 7.12
N GLY A 32 -9.62 -27.74 7.72
CA GLY A 32 -8.38 -27.08 7.28
C GLY A 32 -7.17 -28.00 7.39
N MET A 33 -7.06 -28.80 8.45
CA MET A 33 -5.98 -29.77 8.63
C MET A 33 -6.04 -30.92 7.63
N ARG A 34 -7.24 -31.41 7.30
CA ARG A 34 -7.44 -32.41 6.25
C ARG A 34 -7.04 -31.87 4.88
N MET A 35 -7.46 -30.64 4.56
CA MET A 35 -7.07 -29.95 3.33
C MET A 35 -5.55 -29.77 3.27
N LEU A 36 -4.91 -29.30 4.35
CA LEU A 36 -3.45 -29.11 4.40
C LEU A 36 -2.72 -30.45 4.19
N ARG A 37 -3.21 -31.53 4.80
CA ARG A 37 -2.61 -32.85 4.67
C ARG A 37 -2.78 -33.42 3.26
N GLY A 38 -3.93 -33.18 2.63
CA GLY A 38 -4.18 -33.50 1.22
C GLY A 38 -3.27 -32.72 0.29
N LEU A 39 -3.11 -31.41 0.52
CA LEU A 39 -2.25 -30.55 -0.27
C LEU A 39 -0.77 -30.97 -0.14
N ARG A 40 -0.34 -31.35 1.07
CA ARG A 40 1.01 -31.88 1.30
C ARG A 40 1.23 -33.21 0.58
N ALA A 41 0.27 -34.12 0.61
CA ALA A 41 0.36 -35.39 -0.13
C ALA A 41 0.37 -35.16 -1.65
N MET A 42 -0.47 -34.25 -2.16
CA MET A 42 -0.52 -33.88 -3.58
C MET A 42 0.80 -33.25 -4.04
N ALA A 43 1.39 -32.35 -3.24
CA ALA A 43 2.70 -31.76 -3.54
C ALA A 43 3.81 -32.82 -3.55
N GLN A 44 3.79 -33.79 -2.63
CA GLN A 44 4.75 -34.89 -2.59
C GLN A 44 4.62 -35.83 -3.79
N ASN A 45 3.40 -36.23 -4.15
CA ASN A 45 3.14 -37.09 -5.30
C ASN A 45 3.48 -36.40 -6.62
N ALA A 46 3.05 -35.15 -6.82
CA ALA A 46 3.38 -34.39 -8.01
C ALA A 46 4.90 -34.17 -8.15
N THR A 47 5.62 -33.98 -7.04
CA THR A 47 7.08 -33.88 -7.10
C THR A 47 7.72 -35.24 -7.42
N ALA A 48 7.21 -36.33 -6.87
CA ALA A 48 7.69 -37.68 -7.17
C ALA A 48 7.48 -38.05 -8.66
N ASP A 49 6.34 -37.66 -9.23
CA ASP A 49 6.03 -37.90 -10.64
C ASP A 49 6.91 -37.04 -11.56
N LEU A 50 7.10 -35.75 -11.24
CA LEU A 50 8.05 -34.88 -11.96
C LEU A 50 9.50 -35.38 -11.86
N SER A 51 9.93 -35.83 -10.69
CA SER A 51 11.25 -36.43 -10.45
C SER A 51 11.49 -37.67 -11.31
N ARG A 52 10.46 -38.49 -11.48
CA ARG A 52 10.53 -39.77 -12.19
C ARG A 52 10.52 -39.60 -13.71
N GLU A 53 9.85 -38.58 -14.22
CA GLU A 53 9.79 -38.27 -15.66
C GLU A 53 10.95 -37.39 -16.14
N LEU A 54 11.50 -36.51 -15.29
CA LEU A 54 12.59 -35.58 -15.67
C LEU A 54 14.01 -36.09 -15.31
N GLY A 55 14.13 -37.26 -14.66
CA GLY A 55 15.43 -37.92 -14.41
C GLY A 55 16.44 -37.09 -13.59
N THR A 56 15.99 -36.01 -12.96
CA THR A 56 16.82 -35.08 -12.17
C THR A 56 16.24 -35.02 -10.75
N ASP A 57 17.09 -35.32 -9.78
CA ASP A 57 16.76 -35.43 -8.35
C ASP A 57 16.50 -34.04 -7.75
N ILE A 58 15.27 -33.53 -7.89
CA ILE A 58 14.81 -32.35 -7.15
C ILE A 58 14.54 -32.81 -5.71
N GLN A 59 15.59 -32.88 -4.90
CA GLN A 59 15.47 -33.13 -3.47
C GLN A 59 14.72 -31.97 -2.80
N LEU A 60 13.56 -32.28 -2.23
CA LEU A 60 12.65 -31.41 -1.48
C LEU A 60 13.24 -30.74 -0.22
N GLN A 61 14.56 -30.81 -0.04
CA GLN A 61 15.31 -30.28 1.09
C GLN A 61 15.78 -28.84 0.83
N ASP A 62 15.83 -28.40 -0.43
CA ASP A 62 16.31 -27.06 -0.83
C ASP A 62 15.28 -26.26 -1.63
N LEU A 63 14.00 -26.35 -1.24
CA LEU A 63 12.96 -25.39 -1.62
C LEU A 63 12.68 -24.44 -0.47
N HIS A 64 13.67 -23.62 -0.11
CA HIS A 64 13.31 -22.24 0.24
C HIS A 64 12.74 -21.61 -1.03
N PRO A 65 11.55 -20.94 -1.00
CA PRO A 65 10.96 -20.33 -2.20
C PRO A 65 11.92 -19.35 -2.87
N LYS A 66 12.89 -18.80 -2.12
CA LYS A 66 13.97 -17.94 -2.61
C LYS A 66 15.11 -18.67 -3.33
N ALA A 67 15.36 -19.95 -3.05
CA ALA A 67 16.42 -20.74 -3.67
C ALA A 67 15.95 -21.40 -4.98
N PHE A 68 14.70 -21.88 -5.02
CA PHE A 68 14.10 -22.51 -6.20
C PHE A 68 13.85 -21.53 -7.35
N ILE A 69 13.35 -20.32 -7.05
CA ILE A 69 13.26 -19.22 -8.04
C ILE A 69 14.67 -18.87 -8.56
N ARG A 70 15.68 -18.95 -7.69
CA ARG A 70 17.07 -18.65 -8.06
C ARG A 70 17.72 -19.69 -8.97
N LYS A 71 17.25 -20.94 -8.95
CA LYS A 71 17.88 -22.06 -9.67
C LYS A 71 17.09 -22.55 -10.88
N HIS A 72 15.79 -22.23 -10.98
CA HIS A 72 14.94 -22.62 -12.12
C HIS A 72 14.18 -21.46 -12.79
N LEU A 73 14.12 -20.25 -12.19
CA LEU A 73 13.66 -19.02 -12.88
C LEU A 73 14.82 -18.08 -13.29
N LEU A 74 16.06 -18.32 -12.83
CA LEU A 74 17.24 -17.53 -13.20
C LEU A 74 18.23 -18.36 -14.02
N SER A 75 17.78 -18.95 -15.13
CA SER A 75 18.72 -19.15 -16.23
C SER A 75 19.15 -17.76 -16.70
N GLU A 76 20.45 -17.50 -16.72
CA GLU A 76 21.10 -16.17 -16.84
C GLU A 76 20.65 -15.30 -18.04
N GLU A 77 19.92 -15.89 -18.98
CA GLU A 77 19.45 -15.26 -20.23
C GLU A 77 18.09 -14.56 -20.07
N ASP A 78 17.21 -15.04 -19.18
CA ASP A 78 15.87 -14.46 -18.93
C ASP A 78 15.86 -13.41 -17.80
N GLU A 79 16.94 -13.36 -17.00
CA GLU A 79 17.11 -12.41 -15.89
C GLU A 79 17.11 -10.95 -16.38
N ALA A 80 17.72 -10.67 -17.54
CA ALA A 80 17.77 -9.32 -18.09
C ALA A 80 16.46 -8.90 -18.80
N ALA A 81 15.76 -9.86 -19.40
CA ALA A 81 14.53 -9.62 -20.16
C ALA A 81 13.31 -9.40 -19.25
N ILE A 82 13.25 -10.10 -18.10
CA ILE A 82 12.13 -10.00 -17.16
C ILE A 82 12.42 -8.97 -16.04
N ARG A 83 13.67 -8.76 -15.62
CA ARG A 83 13.96 -7.76 -14.58
C ARG A 83 13.77 -6.32 -15.04
N LYS A 84 14.15 -5.98 -16.28
CA LYS A 84 13.98 -4.60 -16.79
C LYS A 84 12.53 -4.12 -16.75
N PRO A 85 11.53 -4.87 -17.28
CA PRO A 85 10.14 -4.45 -17.20
C PRO A 85 9.60 -4.50 -15.78
N LEU A 86 9.97 -5.49 -14.96
CA LEU A 86 9.48 -5.55 -13.57
C LEU A 86 10.07 -4.45 -12.67
N GLN A 87 11.31 -4.04 -12.90
CA GLN A 87 11.93 -2.90 -12.20
C GLN A 87 11.28 -1.60 -12.62
N GLY A 88 11.03 -1.39 -13.92
CA GLY A 88 10.29 -0.21 -14.41
C GLY A 88 8.90 -0.12 -13.79
N LEU A 89 8.12 -1.21 -13.83
CA LEU A 89 6.79 -1.26 -13.22
C LEU A 89 6.82 -1.02 -11.70
N PHE A 90 7.84 -1.52 -11.00
CA PHE A 90 7.99 -1.31 -9.56
C PHE A 90 8.39 0.13 -9.22
N ASP A 91 9.29 0.72 -10.01
CA ASP A 91 9.73 2.10 -9.84
C ASP A 91 8.60 3.09 -10.14
N ASP A 92 7.80 2.84 -11.19
CA ASP A 92 6.60 3.63 -11.52
C ASP A 92 5.59 3.59 -10.36
N VAL A 93 5.26 2.39 -9.86
CA VAL A 93 4.34 2.24 -8.71
C VAL A 93 4.90 2.93 -7.46
N LYS A 94 6.21 2.87 -7.24
CA LYS A 94 6.85 3.52 -6.10
C LYS A 94 6.85 5.05 -6.24
N GLN A 95 7.01 5.57 -7.45
CA GLN A 95 6.95 7.00 -7.74
C GLN A 95 5.54 7.54 -7.53
N ASP A 96 4.52 6.85 -8.03
CA ASP A 96 3.11 7.20 -7.83
C ASP A 96 2.76 7.24 -6.34
N LEU A 97 3.18 6.22 -5.58
CA LEU A 97 2.96 6.16 -4.14
C LEU A 97 3.65 7.29 -3.38
N ASN A 98 4.86 7.67 -3.77
CA ASN A 98 5.57 8.80 -3.15
C ASN A 98 4.90 10.13 -3.50
N GLY A 99 4.40 10.30 -4.73
CA GLY A 99 3.63 11.48 -5.13
C GLY A 99 2.35 11.64 -4.32
N VAL A 100 1.54 10.58 -4.25
CA VAL A 100 0.30 10.55 -3.45
C VAL A 100 0.59 10.81 -1.97
N ARG A 101 1.69 10.27 -1.44
CA ARG A 101 2.07 10.49 -0.05
C ARG A 101 2.48 11.94 0.24
N SER A 102 3.10 12.63 -0.71
CA SER A 102 3.44 14.06 -0.57
C SER A 102 2.17 14.91 -0.56
N GLU A 103 1.28 14.70 -1.53
CA GLU A 103 -0.02 15.39 -1.62
C GLU A 103 -0.85 15.22 -0.34
N LEU A 104 -0.90 14.00 0.20
CA LEU A 104 -1.58 13.77 1.47
C LEU A 104 -0.94 14.52 2.64
N ASN A 105 0.39 14.65 2.66
CA ASN A 105 1.10 15.34 3.73
C ASN A 105 0.95 16.87 3.62
N ASP A 106 0.94 17.40 2.41
CA ASP A 106 0.70 18.81 2.13
C ASP A 106 -0.74 19.21 2.47
N VAL A 107 -1.73 18.39 2.08
CA VAL A 107 -3.13 18.58 2.48
C VAL A 107 -3.29 18.43 3.99
N ALA A 108 -2.63 17.44 4.62
CA ALA A 108 -2.67 17.28 6.07
C ALA A 108 -2.05 18.49 6.80
N THR A 109 -0.98 19.07 6.26
CA THR A 109 -0.32 20.26 6.83
C THR A 109 -1.16 21.51 6.62
N ALA A 110 -1.81 21.66 5.47
CA ALA A 110 -2.74 22.76 5.17
C ALA A 110 -4.04 22.65 5.98
N ALA A 111 -4.48 21.42 6.28
CA ALA A 111 -5.64 21.15 7.13
C ALA A 111 -5.30 21.10 8.62
N ASP A 112 -4.03 21.21 9.02
CA ASP A 112 -3.64 21.24 10.43
C ASP A 112 -4.10 22.57 11.06
N PRO A 113 -5.03 22.55 12.03
CA PRO A 113 -5.52 23.75 12.69
C PRO A 113 -4.45 24.45 13.56
N LYS A 114 -3.19 24.05 13.49
CA LYS A 114 -2.06 24.72 14.15
C LYS A 114 -1.20 25.55 13.20
N SER A 115 -1.10 25.17 11.93
CA SER A 115 -0.32 25.90 10.91
C SER A 115 -0.97 27.24 10.54
N TRP A 116 -2.30 27.27 10.31
CA TRP A 116 -3.03 28.53 10.07
C TRP A 116 -2.94 29.52 11.24
N ARG A 117 -2.84 29.02 12.48
CA ARG A 117 -2.68 29.85 13.69
C ARG A 117 -1.27 30.41 13.82
N ALA A 118 -0.26 29.70 13.30
CA ALA A 118 1.11 30.20 13.21
C ALA A 118 1.24 31.28 12.12
N GLU A 119 0.59 31.08 10.97
CA GLU A 119 0.57 32.05 9.86
C GLU A 119 -0.10 33.39 10.28
N ALA A 120 -1.22 33.31 11.01
CA ALA A 120 -1.91 34.48 11.58
C ALA A 120 -1.07 35.22 12.65
N ALA A 121 -0.16 34.53 13.34
CA ALA A 121 0.76 35.16 14.30
C ALA A 121 1.96 35.85 13.59
N SER A 122 2.38 35.34 12.42
CA SER A 122 3.38 36.01 11.56
C SER A 122 2.82 37.25 10.84
N GLU A 123 1.56 37.23 10.39
CA GLU A 123 0.91 38.44 9.83
C GLU A 123 0.68 39.52 10.90
N SER A 124 0.35 39.12 12.13
CA SER A 124 0.19 40.06 13.26
C SER A 124 1.51 40.71 13.69
N SER A 125 2.66 40.09 13.41
CA SER A 125 3.99 40.66 13.70
C SER A 125 4.58 41.44 12.52
N ALA A 126 4.17 41.15 11.28
CA ALA A 126 4.48 41.98 10.11
C ALA A 126 3.66 43.29 10.07
N SER A 127 2.42 43.30 10.56
CA SER A 127 1.58 44.51 10.62
C SER A 127 2.01 45.53 11.68
N ALA A 128 2.90 45.17 12.62
CA ALA A 128 3.44 46.11 13.61
C ALA A 128 4.58 46.99 13.06
N ALA A 129 5.17 46.62 11.92
CA ALA A 129 6.33 47.32 11.33
C ALA A 129 5.95 48.35 10.24
N VAL A 130 4.67 48.48 9.86
CA VAL A 130 4.21 49.40 8.80
C VAL A 130 3.18 50.41 9.32
N SER A 131 3.52 51.16 10.38
CA SER A 131 2.71 52.32 10.81
C SER A 131 3.55 53.60 10.92
N GLY A 132 3.86 54.18 9.76
CA GLY A 132 4.28 55.57 9.60
C GLY A 132 3.69 56.11 8.30
N GLY A 133 2.50 56.74 8.38
CA GLY A 133 1.70 57.20 7.23
C GLY A 133 2.22 58.48 6.54
N PRO A 134 1.39 59.24 5.77
CA PRO A 134 -0.01 59.00 5.42
C PRO A 134 -0.44 59.31 3.94
N ALA A 135 -1.69 58.90 3.64
CA ALA A 135 -2.71 59.55 2.80
C ALA A 135 -2.62 59.60 1.25
N LYS A 136 -3.65 59.04 0.56
CA LYS A 136 -4.60 59.76 -0.33
C LYS A 136 -5.72 58.86 -0.94
N THR A 137 -6.94 59.09 -0.45
CA THR A 137 -8.25 59.30 -1.14
C THR A 137 -8.69 58.53 -2.41
N ALA A 138 -9.89 57.95 -2.28
CA ALA A 138 -11.09 58.06 -3.14
C ALA A 138 -11.40 57.01 -4.23
N GLY A 139 -12.64 56.49 -4.20
CA GLY A 139 -13.47 56.37 -5.41
C GLY A 139 -14.05 54.99 -5.77
N GLU A 140 -15.28 54.75 -5.31
CA GLU A 140 -16.43 53.99 -5.86
C GLU A 140 -16.32 53.18 -7.19
N SER A 141 -16.98 52.00 -7.16
CA SER A 141 -17.45 51.01 -8.18
C SER A 141 -17.97 51.53 -9.56
N PRO A 142 -18.39 50.72 -10.59
CA PRO A 142 -18.82 49.29 -10.59
C PRO A 142 -18.49 48.42 -11.84
N ALA A 143 -18.71 47.08 -11.77
CA ALA A 143 -19.31 46.26 -12.86
C ALA A 143 -19.42 44.75 -12.50
N LYS A 144 -20.62 44.19 -12.67
CA LYS A 144 -20.97 42.75 -12.80
C LYS A 144 -21.49 42.54 -14.25
N PRO A 145 -21.84 41.32 -14.71
CA PRO A 145 -21.23 39.98 -14.60
C PRO A 145 -21.19 39.27 -15.98
N SER A 146 -20.43 38.17 -16.15
CA SER A 146 -20.72 37.21 -17.24
C SER A 146 -20.11 35.83 -17.00
N THR A 147 -20.96 34.84 -16.76
CA THR A 147 -20.73 33.41 -16.96
C THR A 147 -21.18 33.02 -18.37
N PRO A 148 -20.44 32.20 -19.12
CA PRO A 148 -21.04 31.32 -20.11
C PRO A 148 -21.24 29.91 -19.53
N ALA A 149 -22.42 29.36 -19.79
CA ALA A 149 -22.80 28.00 -19.48
C ALA A 149 -21.98 27.01 -20.32
N TYR A 150 -21.50 25.92 -19.71
CA TYR A 150 -20.83 24.84 -20.41
C TYR A 150 -21.86 24.05 -21.24
N ASP A 151 -21.52 23.86 -22.51
CA ASP A 151 -22.28 23.10 -23.50
C ASP A 151 -22.08 21.58 -23.29
N LEU A 152 -23.19 20.87 -23.37
CA LEU A 152 -23.32 19.42 -23.15
C LEU A 152 -23.39 18.75 -24.53
N ASP A 153 -22.25 18.60 -25.22
CA ASP A 153 -22.13 17.71 -26.39
C ASP A 153 -20.66 17.46 -26.79
N ALA A 154 -19.98 16.60 -26.04
CA ALA A 154 -18.77 15.94 -26.52
C ALA A 154 -18.82 14.45 -26.16
N THR A 155 -19.47 13.69 -27.05
CA THR A 155 -19.32 12.24 -27.22
C THR A 155 -18.02 11.89 -27.92
#